data_AF-A0A978W0P1-F1
#
_entry.id   AF-A0A978W0P1-F1
#
_cell.length_a   1.000
_cell.length_b   1.000
_cell.length_c   1.000
_cell.angle_alpha   90.00
_cell.angle_beta   90.00
_cell.angle_gamma   90.00
#
_symmetry.space_group_name_H-M   'P 1'
#
loop_
_entity.id
_entity.type
_entity.pdbx_description
1 polymer ?
#
loop_
_entity_poly.entity_id
_entity_poly.type
_entity_poly.pdbx_seq_one_letter_code
_entity_poly.pdbx_strand_id
1 'polypeptide(L)'
;MDVANFCKKSSPVYIYKLKPLPLDMSLELFCKKVFQFEYDQRHCPPELEELSHEILERCDGLPLAIVSIAGLLSTRDKIIHEWQKLNDSLNSDFESNPHLTSIARILSLSYNDLPHYFKSFFLYFGLYPEDYSIKM
;
A
#
# COMPACT_ATOMS: atom_id res chain seq x y z
N MET A 1 3.80 13.43 14.70
CA MET A 1 4.73 14.09 15.64
C MET A 1 4.16 13.97 17.05
N ASP A 2 4.55 13.06 17.93
CA ASP A 2 5.11 11.71 17.80
C ASP A 2 4.78 11.05 19.14
N VAL A 3 3.92 10.03 19.18
CA VAL A 3 3.47 9.38 20.45
C VAL A 3 4.68 9.00 21.32
N ALA A 4 5.76 8.52 20.68
CA ALA A 4 7.02 8.20 21.33
C ALA A 4 7.70 9.41 22.03
N ASN A 5 7.64 10.60 21.42
CA ASN A 5 8.21 11.82 22.00
C ASN A 5 7.37 12.37 23.17
N PHE A 6 6.06 12.12 23.18
CA PHE A 6 5.21 12.43 24.32
C PHE A 6 5.56 11.53 25.52
N CYS A 7 5.66 10.21 25.31
CA CYS A 7 5.99 9.25 26.36
C CYS A 7 7.38 9.46 26.98
N LYS A 8 8.35 9.96 26.19
CA LYS A 8 9.70 10.29 26.66
C LYS A 8 9.73 11.36 27.76
N LYS A 9 8.69 12.21 27.87
CA LYS A 9 8.58 13.23 28.92
C LYS A 9 8.19 12.65 30.28
N SER A 10 7.52 11.50 30.30
CA SER A 10 6.93 10.92 31.52
C SER A 10 7.71 9.73 32.08
N SER A 11 8.60 9.11 31.29
CA SER A 11 9.46 8.01 31.73
C SER A 11 10.68 7.85 30.82
N PRO A 12 11.77 7.20 31.26
CA PRO A 12 12.85 6.81 30.37
C PRO A 12 12.37 5.72 29.41
N VAL A 13 11.99 6.12 28.20
CA VAL A 13 11.54 5.21 27.13
C VAL A 13 12.65 5.02 26.10
N TYR A 14 12.92 3.76 25.74
CA TYR A 14 13.75 3.43 24.60
C TYR A 14 12.92 3.54 23.31
N ILE A 15 13.31 4.46 22.40
CA ILE A 15 12.62 4.65 21.12
C ILE A 15 13.21 3.65 20.11
N TYR A 16 12.40 2.65 19.75
CA TYR A 16 12.73 1.75 18.65
C TYR A 16 12.21 2.32 17.34
N LYS A 17 13.11 2.64 16.40
CA LYS A 17 12.73 3.03 15.04
C LYS A 17 12.51 1.78 14.21
N LEU A 18 11.26 1.55 13.81
CA LEU A 18 10.92 0.48 12.87
C LEU A 18 11.64 0.73 11.54
N LYS A 19 12.27 -0.31 11.01
CA LYS A 19 12.90 -0.28 9.69
C LYS A 19 11.88 -0.65 8.62
N PRO A 20 12.00 -0.11 7.39
CA PRO A 20 11.26 -0.61 6.24
C PRO A 20 11.49 -2.11 6.01
N LEU A 21 10.52 -2.78 5.37
CA LEU A 21 10.69 -4.16 4.96
C LEU A 21 11.80 -4.27 3.91
N PRO A 22 12.71 -5.25 4.05
CA PRO A 22 13.59 -5.69 2.98
C PRO A 22 12.83 -6.08 1.70
N LEU A 23 13.49 -6.01 0.55
CA LEU A 23 12.86 -6.23 -0.75
C LEU A 23 12.30 -7.66 -0.92
N ASP A 24 13.02 -8.66 -0.43
CA ASP A 24 12.60 -10.06 -0.42
C ASP A 24 11.31 -10.27 0.39
N MET A 25 11.26 -9.74 1.61
CA MET A 25 10.05 -9.77 2.43
C MET A 25 8.90 -8.93 1.84
N SER A 26 9.24 -7.84 1.17
CA SER A 26 8.27 -6.98 0.49
C SER A 26 7.63 -7.70 -0.69
N LEU A 27 8.43 -8.41 -1.49
CA LEU A 27 7.97 -9.22 -2.61
C LEU A 27 7.11 -10.39 -2.13
N GLU A 28 7.52 -11.09 -1.07
CA GLU A 28 6.73 -12.16 -0.47
C GLU A 28 5.36 -11.63 0.00
N LEU A 29 5.34 -10.54 0.75
CA LEU A 29 4.11 -9.91 1.24
C LEU A 29 3.21 -9.48 0.07
N PHE A 30 3.80 -8.88 -0.95
CA PHE A 30 3.11 -8.41 -2.14
C PHE A 30 2.46 -9.55 -2.91
N CYS A 31 3.22 -10.55 -3.34
CA CYS A 31 2.67 -11.67 -4.10
C CYS A 31 1.60 -12.41 -3.27
N LYS A 32 1.85 -12.65 -1.97
CA LYS A 32 0.85 -13.25 -1.07
C LYS A 32 -0.48 -12.49 -1.03
N LYS A 33 -0.45 -11.16 -1.13
CA LYS A 33 -1.64 -10.31 -1.09
C LYS A 33 -2.32 -10.20 -2.46
N VAL A 34 -1.54 -10.07 -3.53
CA VAL A 34 -2.04 -9.99 -4.90
C VAL A 34 -2.80 -11.27 -5.28
N PHE A 35 -2.26 -12.43 -4.92
CA PHE A 35 -2.76 -13.76 -5.29
C PHE A 35 -3.49 -14.46 -4.14
N GLN A 36 -3.97 -13.72 -3.14
CA GLN A 36 -4.55 -14.28 -1.91
C GLN A 36 -5.77 -15.20 -2.13
N PHE A 37 -6.41 -15.14 -3.30
CA PHE A 37 -7.57 -15.95 -3.67
C PHE A 37 -7.23 -17.07 -4.67
N GLU A 38 -5.97 -17.21 -5.05
CA GLU A 38 -5.51 -18.23 -5.98
C GLU A 38 -4.92 -19.41 -5.20
N TYR A 39 -5.47 -20.61 -5.44
CA TYR A 39 -5.19 -21.78 -4.59
C TYR A 39 -3.72 -22.24 -4.65
N ASP A 40 -3.10 -22.12 -5.82
CA ASP A 40 -1.75 -22.66 -6.09
C ASP A 40 -0.70 -21.57 -6.39
N GLN A 41 -1.07 -20.28 -6.31
CA GLN A 41 -0.20 -19.17 -6.69
C GLN A 41 0.12 -18.29 -5.48
N ARG A 42 1.30 -18.53 -4.88
CA ARG A 42 1.82 -17.68 -3.77
C ARG A 42 2.96 -16.75 -4.20
N HIS A 43 3.47 -16.96 -5.41
CA HIS A 43 4.58 -16.21 -5.98
C HIS A 43 4.11 -15.51 -7.25
N CYS A 44 4.74 -14.38 -7.55
CA CYS A 44 4.47 -13.64 -8.77
C CYS A 44 4.90 -14.50 -9.98
N PRO A 45 4.05 -14.64 -11.03
CA PRO A 45 4.45 -15.27 -12.28
C PRO A 45 5.72 -14.62 -12.83
N PRO A 46 6.61 -15.37 -13.50
CA PRO A 46 7.84 -14.82 -14.08
C PRO A 46 7.59 -13.60 -14.98
N GLU A 47 6.47 -13.57 -15.69
CA GLU A 47 6.08 -12.49 -16.58
C GLU A 47 5.75 -11.17 -15.85
N LEU A 48 5.43 -11.25 -14.55
CA LEU A 48 5.07 -10.11 -13.71
C LEU A 48 6.17 -9.78 -12.69
N GLU A 49 7.25 -10.56 -12.61
CA GLU A 49 8.29 -10.41 -11.59
C GLU A 49 8.99 -9.05 -11.69
N GLU A 50 9.42 -8.66 -12.89
CA GLU A 50 10.06 -7.36 -13.14
C GLU A 50 9.15 -6.19 -12.76
N LEU A 51 7.89 -6.21 -13.23
CA LEU A 51 6.89 -5.21 -12.86
C LEU A 51 6.60 -5.18 -11.35
N SER A 52 6.62 -6.34 -10.69
CA SER A 52 6.44 -6.43 -9.23
C SER A 52 7.57 -5.69 -8.51
N HIS A 53 8.82 -5.85 -8.98
CA HIS A 53 9.96 -5.14 -8.41
C HIS A 53 9.85 -3.62 -8.59
N GLU A 54 9.51 -3.14 -9.80
CA GLU A 54 9.35 -1.71 -10.07
C GLU A 54 8.28 -1.07 -9.17
N ILE A 55 7.14 -1.73 -9.00
CA ILE A 55 6.05 -1.26 -8.13
C ILE A 55 6.50 -1.22 -6.67
N LEU A 56 7.28 -2.22 -6.24
CA LEU A 56 7.78 -2.30 -4.85
C LEU A 56 8.81 -1.24 -4.52
N GLU A 57 9.63 -0.82 -5.47
CA GLU A 57 10.54 0.32 -5.29
C GLU A 57 9.76 1.59 -4.92
N ARG A 58 8.55 1.78 -5.47
CA ARG A 58 7.67 2.91 -5.13
C ARG A 58 7.04 2.80 -3.75
N CYS A 59 7.06 1.62 -3.12
CA CYS A 59 6.46 1.42 -1.80
C CYS A 59 7.42 1.77 -0.65
N ASP A 60 8.71 2.03 -0.92
CA ASP A 60 9.75 2.36 0.07
C ASP A 60 9.82 1.35 1.25
N GLY A 61 9.46 0.08 1.00
CA GLY A 61 9.39 -0.96 2.02
C GLY A 61 8.33 -0.73 3.10
N LEU A 62 7.38 0.19 2.91
CA LEU A 62 6.29 0.44 3.86
C LEU A 62 5.22 -0.65 3.73
N PRO A 63 4.96 -1.45 4.77
CA PRO A 63 4.02 -2.57 4.65
C PRO A 63 2.61 -2.12 4.29
N LEU A 64 2.15 -0.97 4.78
CA LEU A 64 0.83 -0.42 4.41
C LEU A 64 0.76 -0.01 2.93
N ALA A 65 1.83 0.53 2.35
CA ALA A 65 1.89 0.84 0.92
C ALA A 65 1.83 -0.45 0.08
N ILE A 66 2.62 -1.45 0.46
CA ILE A 66 2.70 -2.75 -0.21
C ILE A 66 1.33 -3.45 -0.22
N VAL A 67 0.66 -3.56 0.93
CA VAL A 67 -0.65 -4.23 0.99
C VAL A 67 -1.75 -3.46 0.28
N SER A 68 -1.66 -2.12 0.23
CA SER A 68 -2.64 -1.29 -0.48
C SER A 68 -2.56 -1.50 -1.99
N ILE A 69 -1.36 -1.41 -2.55
CA ILE A 69 -1.18 -1.62 -4.00
C ILE A 69 -1.41 -3.08 -4.40
N ALA A 70 -1.01 -4.03 -3.55
CA ALA A 70 -1.32 -5.45 -3.76
C ALA A 70 -2.83 -5.72 -3.71
N GLY A 71 -3.56 -5.06 -2.79
CA GLY A 71 -5.01 -5.12 -2.72
C GLY A 71 -5.67 -4.58 -3.98
N LEU A 72 -5.19 -3.45 -4.52
CA LEU A 72 -5.66 -2.90 -5.79
C LEU A 72 -5.40 -3.85 -6.96
N LEU A 73 -4.19 -4.41 -7.07
CA LEU A 73 -3.85 -5.40 -8.10
C LEU A 73 -4.59 -6.72 -7.92
N SER A 74 -5.03 -7.04 -6.69
CA SER A 74 -5.85 -8.24 -6.43
C SER A 74 -7.20 -8.19 -7.15
N THR A 75 -7.71 -7.00 -7.48
CA THR A 75 -8.98 -6.82 -8.19
C THR A 75 -8.84 -6.67 -9.71
N ARG A 76 -7.61 -6.77 -10.24
CA ARG A 76 -7.32 -6.63 -11.68
C ARG A 76 -6.88 -7.95 -12.29
N ASP A 77 -6.99 -8.03 -13.61
CA ASP A 77 -6.47 -9.17 -14.38
C ASP A 77 -4.94 -9.29 -14.20
N LYS A 78 -4.47 -10.53 -14.06
CA LYS A 78 -3.04 -10.85 -13.82
C LYS A 78 -2.25 -10.88 -15.12
N ILE A 79 -2.34 -9.81 -15.90
CA ILE A 79 -1.67 -9.67 -17.19
C ILE A 79 -0.76 -8.45 -17.18
N ILE A 80 0.35 -8.53 -17.93
CA ILE A 80 1.38 -7.49 -18.02
C ILE A 80 0.76 -6.11 -18.29
N HIS A 81 -0.17 -6.03 -19.25
CA HIS A 81 -0.78 -4.76 -19.65
C HIS A 81 -1.46 -4.01 -18.49
N GLU A 82 -2.23 -4.69 -17.65
CA GLU A 82 -2.96 -4.05 -16.55
C GLU A 82 -2.03 -3.58 -15.43
N TRP A 83 -0.93 -4.30 -15.23
CA TRP A 83 0.11 -3.97 -14.25
C TRP A 83 0.99 -2.81 -14.74
N GLN A 84 1.38 -2.84 -16.01
CA GLN A 84 2.11 -1.75 -16.68
C GLN A 84 1.32 -0.45 -16.57
N LYS A 85 0.03 -0.48 -16.89
CA LYS A 85 -0.85 0.69 -16.81
C LYS A 85 -0.92 1.29 -15.39
N LEU A 86 -0.95 0.44 -14.37
CA LEU A 86 -0.88 0.88 -12.98
C LEU A 86 0.47 1.50 -12.65
N ASN A 87 1.56 0.87 -13.07
CA ASN A 87 2.92 1.36 -12.86
C ASN A 87 3.14 2.73 -13.54
N ASP A 88 2.64 2.90 -14.76
CA ASP A 88 2.70 4.17 -15.50
C ASP A 88 1.88 5.26 -14.79
N SER A 89 0.70 4.91 -14.27
CA SER A 89 -0.13 5.83 -13.50
C SER A 89 0.60 6.27 -12.22
N LEU A 90 1.22 5.33 -11.50
CA LEU A 90 2.07 5.64 -10.35
C LEU A 90 3.21 6.58 -10.77
N ASN A 91 3.92 6.31 -11.85
CA ASN A 91 5.02 7.16 -12.32
C ASN A 91 4.54 8.60 -12.58
N SER A 92 3.40 8.78 -13.25
CA SER A 92 2.83 10.12 -13.51
C SER A 92 2.41 10.87 -12.24
N ASP A 93 1.85 10.16 -11.25
CA ASP A 93 1.44 10.75 -9.97
C ASP A 93 2.65 11.13 -9.11
N PHE A 94 3.74 10.37 -9.21
CA PHE A 94 4.99 10.66 -8.53
C PHE A 94 5.69 11.90 -9.10
N GLU A 95 5.61 12.13 -10.41
CA GLU A 95 6.16 13.33 -11.05
C GLU A 95 5.33 14.59 -10.76
N SER A 96 4.00 14.47 -10.72
CA SER A 96 3.10 15.62 -10.59
C SER A 96 3.04 16.22 -9.18
N ASN A 97 3.27 15.42 -8.13
CA ASN A 97 3.06 15.86 -6.75
C ASN A 97 4.23 15.51 -5.81
N PRO A 98 5.42 16.10 -5.96
CA PRO A 98 6.66 15.70 -5.27
C PRO A 98 6.59 15.76 -3.74
N HIS A 99 5.66 16.55 -3.16
CA HIS A 99 5.50 16.70 -1.72
C HIS A 99 4.67 15.60 -1.03
N LEU A 100 3.90 14.81 -1.79
CA LEU A 100 3.14 13.69 -1.23
C LEU A 100 4.06 12.52 -0.89
N THR A 101 3.83 11.89 0.26
CA THR A 101 4.51 10.64 0.60
C THR A 101 4.07 9.52 -0.32
N SER A 102 4.96 8.55 -0.58
CA SER A 102 4.67 7.38 -1.43
C SER A 102 3.39 6.67 -1.02
N ILE A 103 3.15 6.54 0.29
CA ILE A 103 1.94 5.92 0.83
C ILE A 103 0.67 6.74 0.55
N ALA A 104 0.71 8.07 0.67
CA ALA A 104 -0.46 8.91 0.40
C ALA A 104 -0.86 8.84 -1.08
N ARG A 105 0.13 8.75 -1.99
CA ARG A 105 -0.12 8.58 -3.43
C ARG A 105 -0.76 7.23 -3.72
N ILE A 106 -0.20 6.14 -3.19
CA ILE A 106 -0.75 4.78 -3.38
C ILE A 106 -2.18 4.67 -2.85
N LEU A 107 -2.45 5.26 -1.68
CA LEU A 107 -3.80 5.29 -1.11
C LEU A 107 -4.76 6.13 -1.97
N SER A 108 -4.30 7.25 -2.51
CA SER A 108 -5.08 8.09 -3.44
C SER A 108 -5.44 7.33 -4.71
N LEU A 109 -4.48 6.63 -5.33
CA LEU A 109 -4.73 5.78 -6.50
C LEU A 109 -5.75 4.69 -6.18
N SER A 110 -5.57 3.99 -5.05
CA SER A 110 -6.49 2.94 -4.59
C SER A 110 -7.91 3.49 -4.39
N TYR A 111 -8.04 4.70 -3.83
CA TYR A 111 -9.33 5.36 -3.65
C TYR A 111 -9.96 5.78 -4.99
N ASN A 112 -9.14 6.27 -5.94
CA ASN A 112 -9.62 6.71 -7.24
C ASN A 112 -10.15 5.54 -8.10
N ASP A 113 -9.57 4.36 -7.94
CA ASP A 113 -10.00 3.15 -8.62
C ASP A 113 -11.22 2.45 -8.00
N LEU A 114 -11.63 2.84 -6.79
CA LEU A 114 -12.84 2.29 -6.19
C LEU A 114 -14.08 2.60 -7.05
N PRO A 115 -15.00 1.63 -7.21
CA PRO A 115 -16.32 1.91 -7.75
C PRO A 115 -17.00 3.08 -7.03
N HIS A 116 -17.74 3.91 -7.78
CA HIS A 116 -18.29 5.17 -7.26
C HIS A 116 -19.06 5.01 -5.93
N TYR A 117 -19.85 3.93 -5.79
CA TYR A 117 -20.62 3.69 -4.57
C TYR A 117 -19.74 3.37 -3.35
N PHE A 118 -18.62 2.67 -3.55
CA PHE A 118 -17.67 2.38 -2.46
C PHE A 118 -16.87 3.60 -2.03
N LYS A 119 -16.66 4.59 -2.89
CA LYS A 119 -16.02 5.85 -2.49
C LYS A 119 -16.81 6.54 -1.38
N SER A 120 -18.14 6.63 -1.54
CA SER A 120 -19.02 7.20 -0.51
C SER A 120 -18.97 6.41 0.80
N PHE A 121 -18.97 5.07 0.74
CA PHE A 121 -18.82 4.22 1.92
C PHE A 121 -17.45 4.41 2.59
N PHE A 122 -16.37 4.56 1.82
CA PHE A 122 -15.04 4.81 2.37
C PHE A 122 -14.96 6.16 3.09
N LEU A 123 -15.50 7.22 2.49
CA LEU A 123 -15.52 8.55 3.10
C LEU A 123 -16.36 8.61 4.38
N TYR A 124 -17.39 7.78 4.51
CA TYR A 124 -18.18 7.68 5.73
C TYR A 124 -17.30 7.37 6.95
N PHE A 125 -16.25 6.57 6.78
CA PHE A 125 -15.31 6.26 7.87
C PHE A 125 -14.52 7.49 8.36
N GLY A 126 -14.32 8.50 7.50
CA GLY A 126 -13.69 9.77 7.88
C GLY A 126 -14.53 10.66 8.79
N LEU A 127 -15.81 10.33 9.01
CA LEU A 127 -16.67 11.04 9.95
C LEU A 127 -16.44 10.61 11.42
N TYR A 128 -15.79 9.46 11.63
CA TYR A 128 -15.47 8.98 12.97
C TYR A 128 -14.20 9.65 13.50
N PRO A 129 -14.08 9.82 14.83
CA PRO A 129 -12.83 10.26 15.45
C PRO A 129 -11.66 9.33 15.11
N GLU A 130 -10.43 9.88 15.17
CA GLU A 130 -9.21 9.08 15.06
C GLU A 130 -9.22 7.93 16.08
N ASP A 131 -8.80 6.74 15.65
CA ASP A 131 -8.77 5.49 16.43
C ASP A 131 -10.13 5.00 16.98
N TYR A 132 -11.25 5.49 16.44
CA TYR A 132 -12.58 5.02 16.85
C TYR A 132 -12.87 3.59 16.35
N SER A 133 -13.28 2.71 17.26
CA SER A 133 -13.69 1.33 16.91
C SER A 133 -15.12 1.30 16.37
N ILE A 134 -15.24 1.01 15.08
CA ILE A 134 -16.53 0.86 14.41
C ILE A 134 -17.03 -0.58 14.57
N LYS A 135 -18.27 -0.73 15.03
CA LYS A 135 -18.95 -2.02 15.03
C LYS A 135 -19.49 -2.30 13.63
N MET A 136 -18.89 -3.27 12.95
CA MET A 136 -19.36 -3.79 11.66
C MET A 136 -20.29 -4.98 11.86
#